data_AF-A0A2A5E3W5-F1
#
_entry.id   AF-A0A2A5E3W5-F1
#
_cell.length_a   1.000
_cell.length_b   1.000
_cell.length_c   1.000
_cell.angle_alpha   90.00
_cell.angle_beta   90.00
_cell.angle_gamma   90.00
#
_symmetry.space_group_name_H-M   'P 1'
#
loop_
_entity.id
_entity.type
_entity.pdbx_description
1 polymer ?
#
loop_
_entity_poly.entity_id
_entity_poly.type
_entity_poly.pdbx_seq_one_letter_code
_entity_poly.pdbx_strand_id
1 'polypeptide(L)'
;MNKKVILTIIGTLIIGLIIGFFLSGRLTQNRLMHRRAMMHQPGAEKQVLIKRLNLDDKQIEQISPILDSMIPSQIELRKAHRIEMHATRSVMFDKIRPLLNSKQTKQLDRMRSRMSKHHK
;
A
#
# COMPACT_ATOMS: atom_id res chain seq x y z
N MET A 1 -20.36 3.02 -44.74
CA MET A 1 -19.22 2.41 -44.02
C MET A 1 -19.53 0.93 -43.80
N ASN A 2 -18.67 0.03 -44.27
CA ASN A 2 -18.97 -1.41 -44.25
C ASN A 2 -19.03 -1.94 -42.81
N LYS A 3 -20.10 -2.68 -42.46
CA LYS A 3 -20.29 -3.28 -41.12
C LYS A 3 -19.07 -4.08 -40.64
N LYS A 4 -18.37 -4.71 -41.58
CA LYS A 4 -17.11 -5.43 -41.34
C LYS A 4 -15.99 -4.51 -40.82
N VAL A 5 -15.83 -3.32 -41.39
CA VAL A 5 -14.81 -2.34 -40.99
C VAL A 5 -15.08 -1.81 -39.58
N ILE A 6 -16.35 -1.52 -39.26
CA ILE A 6 -16.77 -1.09 -37.92
C ILE A 6 -16.46 -2.18 -36.88
N LEU A 7 -16.75 -3.44 -37.22
CA LEU A 7 -16.49 -4.57 -36.33
C LEU A 7 -14.98 -4.73 -36.06
N THR A 8 -14.13 -4.55 -37.07
CA THR A 8 -12.68 -4.63 -36.91
C THR A 8 -12.15 -3.50 -36.01
N ILE A 9 -12.65 -2.26 -36.18
CA ILE A 9 -12.24 -1.11 -35.37
C ILE A 9 -12.65 -1.29 -33.90
N ILE A 10 -13.87 -1.77 -33.65
CA ILE A 10 -14.34 -2.04 -32.28
C ILE A 10 -13.51 -3.15 -31.65
N GLY A 11 -13.21 -4.20 -32.42
CA GLY A 11 -12.37 -5.32 -31.96
C GLY A 11 -10.98 -4.86 -31.52
N THR A 12 -10.28 -4.07 -32.34
CA THR A 12 -8.94 -3.56 -32.00
C THR A 12 -8.97 -2.58 -30.83
N LEU A 13 -10.01 -1.75 -30.72
CA LEU A 13 -10.19 -0.82 -29.59
C LEU A 13 -10.35 -1.57 -28.26
N ILE A 14 -11.21 -2.60 -28.23
CA ILE A 14 -11.44 -3.42 -27.03
C ILE A 14 -10.16 -4.14 -26.61
N ILE A 15 -9.42 -4.70 -27.57
CA ILE A 15 -8.15 -5.39 -27.30
C ILE A 15 -7.14 -4.41 -26.70
N GLY A 16 -6.99 -3.21 -27.27
CA GLY A 16 -6.10 -2.18 -26.74
C GLY A 16 -6.48 -1.73 -25.32
N LEU A 17 -7.79 -1.60 -25.06
CA LEU A 17 -8.30 -1.20 -23.75
C LEU A 17 -8.04 -2.27 -22.69
N ILE A 18 -8.26 -3.56 -23.03
CA ILE A 18 -7.96 -4.69 -22.15
C ILE A 18 -6.45 -4.70 -21.82
N ILE A 19 -5.58 -4.62 -22.83
CA ILE A 19 -4.13 -4.62 -22.62
C ILE A 19 -3.69 -3.44 -21.74
N GLY A 20 -4.19 -2.23 -22.01
CA GLY A 20 -3.87 -1.03 -21.23
C GLY A 20 -4.36 -1.11 -19.78
N PHE A 21 -5.54 -1.68 -19.54
CA PHE A 21 -6.09 -1.89 -18.20
C PHE A 21 -5.25 -2.89 -17.39
N PHE A 22 -4.87 -4.01 -18.00
CA PHE A 22 -4.01 -5.01 -17.35
C PHE A 22 -2.60 -4.46 -17.04
N LEU A 23 -2.02 -3.66 -17.94
CA LEU A 23 -0.71 -3.03 -17.73
C LEU A 23 -0.75 -2.04 -16.54
N SER A 24 -1.79 -1.22 -16.47
CA SER A 24 -1.98 -0.23 -15.40
C SER A 24 -2.19 -0.89 -14.03
N GLY A 25 -2.95 -1.99 -13.99
CA GLY A 25 -3.14 -2.79 -12.78
C GLY A 25 -1.83 -3.38 -12.25
N ARG A 26 -0.99 -3.92 -13.14
CA ARG A 26 0.31 -4.52 -12.78
C ARG A 26 1.32 -3.49 -12.27
N LEU A 27 1.39 -2.31 -12.89
CA LEU A 27 2.26 -1.21 -12.45
C LEU A 27 1.87 -0.70 -11.05
N THR A 28 0.56 -0.61 -10.78
CA THR A 28 0.06 -0.18 -9.47
C THR A 28 0.35 -1.21 -8.38
N GLN A 29 0.18 -2.50 -8.68
CA GLN A 29 0.57 -3.58 -7.77
C GLN A 29 2.07 -3.61 -7.49
N ASN A 30 2.92 -3.44 -8.51
CA ASN A 30 4.38 -3.44 -8.32
C ASN A 30 4.84 -2.27 -7.43
N ARG A 31 4.26 -1.07 -7.59
CA ARG A 31 4.55 0.08 -6.71
C ARG A 31 4.13 -0.17 -5.26
N LEU A 32 2.99 -0.84 -5.06
CA LEU A 32 2.48 -1.17 -3.73
C LEU A 32 3.30 -2.28 -3.05
N MET A 33 3.73 -3.28 -3.82
CA MET A 33 4.59 -4.36 -3.34
C MET A 33 6.00 -3.86 -3.03
N HIS A 34 6.58 -2.98 -3.85
CA HIS A 34 7.85 -2.32 -3.54
C HIS A 34 7.76 -1.49 -2.26
N ARG A 35 6.69 -0.71 -2.08
CA ARG A 35 6.47 0.03 -0.83
C ARG A 35 6.33 -0.88 0.38
N ARG A 36 5.63 -2.01 0.25
CA ARG A 36 5.51 -2.99 1.34
C ARG A 36 6.83 -3.69 1.65
N ALA A 37 7.59 -4.10 0.63
CA ALA A 37 8.89 -4.71 0.79
C ALA A 37 9.87 -3.74 1.49
N MET A 38 9.84 -2.46 1.11
CA MET A 38 10.59 -1.42 1.79
C MET A 38 10.12 -1.18 3.23
N MET A 39 8.85 -1.37 3.59
CA MET A 39 8.42 -1.21 4.98
C MET A 39 8.94 -2.31 5.94
N HIS A 40 9.42 -3.44 5.41
CA HIS A 40 9.90 -4.58 6.21
C HIS A 40 11.42 -4.76 6.17
N GLN A 41 12.15 -3.97 5.39
CA GLN A 41 13.62 -4.05 5.31
C GLN A 41 14.28 -3.04 6.28
N PRO A 42 15.30 -3.46 7.05
CA PRO A 42 16.13 -2.54 7.83
C PRO A 42 16.70 -1.43 6.93
N GLY A 43 16.53 -0.16 7.33
CA GLY A 43 17.05 1.00 6.59
C GLY A 43 16.22 1.47 5.38
N ALA A 44 15.14 0.78 5.01
CA ALA A 44 14.34 1.20 3.87
C ALA A 44 13.47 2.44 4.14
N GLU A 45 13.12 2.72 5.41
CA GLU A 45 12.49 3.99 5.81
C GLU A 45 13.41 5.19 5.53
N LYS A 46 14.71 5.06 5.81
CA LYS A 46 15.74 6.05 5.48
C LYS A 46 15.81 6.31 3.97
N GLN A 47 15.90 5.24 3.17
CA GLN A 47 15.94 5.37 1.70
C GLN A 47 14.69 6.04 1.13
N VAL A 48 13.51 5.72 1.70
CA VAL A 48 12.25 6.36 1.30
C VAL A 48 12.26 7.86 1.60
N LEU A 49 12.78 8.26 2.77
CA LEU A 49 12.87 9.67 3.15
C LEU A 49 13.84 10.43 2.24
N ILE A 50 15.05 9.88 2.01
CA ILE A 50 16.03 10.46 1.10
C ILE A 50 15.42 10.69 -0.29
N LYS A 51 14.78 9.65 -0.85
CA LYS A 51 14.18 9.73 -2.19
C LYS A 51 12.98 10.68 -2.26
N ARG A 52 12.13 10.70 -1.22
CA ARG A 52 10.91 11.50 -1.23
C ARG A 52 11.18 12.99 -1.01
N LEU A 53 12.20 13.31 -0.21
CA LEU A 53 12.62 14.68 0.05
C LEU A 53 13.64 15.19 -0.98
N ASN A 54 14.14 14.30 -1.85
CA ASN A 54 15.13 14.61 -2.87
C ASN A 54 16.36 15.29 -2.25
N LEU A 55 16.89 14.68 -1.17
CA LEU A 55 18.04 15.21 -0.44
C LEU A 55 19.30 15.14 -1.30
N ASP A 56 20.12 16.19 -1.26
CA ASP A 56 21.46 16.19 -1.86
C ASP A 56 22.49 15.49 -0.96
N ASP A 57 23.70 15.23 -1.49
CA ASP A 57 24.72 14.46 -0.78
C ASP A 57 25.15 15.09 0.55
N LYS A 58 25.22 16.42 0.62
CA LYS A 58 25.57 17.13 1.86
C LYS A 58 24.46 17.02 2.90
N GLN A 59 23.22 17.13 2.46
CA GLN A 59 22.05 16.94 3.31
C GLN A 59 21.96 15.49 3.79
N ILE A 60 22.25 14.51 2.93
CA ILE A 60 22.26 13.10 3.30
C ILE A 60 23.30 12.83 4.38
N GLU A 61 24.50 13.39 4.26
CA GLU A 61 25.56 13.25 5.26
C GLU A 61 25.14 13.80 6.63
N GLN A 62 24.50 14.98 6.65
CA GLN A 62 24.06 15.64 7.88
C GLN A 62 22.83 14.97 8.51
N ILE A 63 21.89 14.48 7.69
CA ILE A 63 20.60 13.95 8.15
C ILE A 63 20.70 12.46 8.51
N SER A 64 21.61 11.71 7.88
CA SER A 64 21.76 10.26 8.08
C SER A 64 21.92 9.86 9.55
N PRO A 65 22.79 10.49 10.36
CA PRO A 65 22.94 10.14 11.78
C PRO A 65 21.65 10.33 12.61
N ILE A 66 20.84 11.34 12.25
CA ILE A 66 19.55 11.60 12.90
C ILE A 66 18.57 10.46 12.53
N LEU A 67 18.51 10.08 11.26
CA LEU A 67 17.64 8.99 10.82
C LEU A 67 18.07 7.64 11.42
N ASP A 68 19.38 7.39 11.51
CA ASP A 68 19.94 6.13 12.03
C ASP A 68 19.68 5.96 13.54
N SER A 69 19.56 7.06 14.30
CA SER A 69 19.17 7.01 15.72
C SER A 69 17.65 6.95 15.93
N MET A 70 16.87 7.68 15.13
CA MET A 70 15.43 7.83 15.35
C MET A 70 14.60 6.67 14.79
N ILE A 71 14.97 6.10 13.63
CA ILE A 71 14.19 5.03 12.99
C ILE A 71 14.09 3.78 13.87
N PRO A 72 15.17 3.27 14.51
CA PRO A 72 15.07 2.13 15.42
C PRO A 72 14.12 2.40 16.60
N SER A 73 14.19 3.58 17.21
CA SER A 73 13.30 3.98 18.31
C SER A 73 11.82 3.97 17.87
N GLN A 74 11.52 4.48 16.66
CA GLN A 74 10.17 4.42 16.10
C GLN A 74 9.71 2.99 15.79
N ILE A 75 10.61 2.09 15.40
CA ILE A 75 10.27 0.67 15.19
C ILE A 75 9.91 0.02 16.51
N GLU A 76 10.71 0.22 17.56
CA GLU A 76 10.44 -0.34 18.88
C GLU A 76 9.14 0.21 19.48
N LEU A 77 8.88 1.52 19.34
CA LEU A 77 7.61 2.12 19.78
C LEU A 77 6.41 1.50 19.06
N ARG A 78 6.50 1.34 17.73
CA ARG A 78 5.46 0.67 16.93
C ARG A 78 5.25 -0.78 17.36
N LYS A 79 6.33 -1.48 17.72
CA LYS A 79 6.29 -2.87 18.18
C LYS A 79 5.64 -2.98 19.55
N ALA A 80 6.03 -2.12 20.50
CA ALA A 80 5.50 -2.09 21.86
C ALA A 80 3.98 -1.84 21.89
N HIS A 81 3.51 -0.85 21.12
CA HIS A 81 2.08 -0.48 21.08
C HIS A 81 1.27 -1.22 20.01
N ARG A 82 1.85 -2.21 19.34
CA ARG A 82 1.20 -2.92 18.24
C ARG A 82 -0.10 -3.59 18.67
N ILE A 83 -0.07 -4.25 19.83
CA ILE A 83 -1.22 -5.00 20.38
C ILE A 83 -2.35 -4.02 20.73
N GLU A 84 -2.02 -2.93 21.41
CA GLU A 84 -2.97 -1.89 21.80
C GLU A 84 -3.64 -1.22 20.60
N MET A 85 -2.86 -0.93 19.56
CA MET A 85 -3.36 -0.40 18.28
C MET A 85 -4.33 -1.37 17.61
N HIS A 86 -4.02 -2.67 17.61
CA HIS A 86 -4.91 -3.70 17.05
C HIS A 86 -6.20 -3.84 17.85
N ALA A 87 -6.12 -3.86 19.18
CA ALA A 87 -7.27 -3.95 20.07
C ALA A 87 -8.21 -2.76 19.84
N THR A 88 -7.68 -1.54 19.87
CA THR A 88 -8.43 -0.30 19.62
C THR A 88 -9.10 -0.32 18.26
N ARG A 89 -8.39 -0.77 17.22
CA ARG A 89 -8.93 -0.87 15.87
C ARG A 89 -10.02 -1.94 15.76
N SER A 90 -9.91 -3.05 16.50
CA SER A 90 -10.94 -4.09 16.53
C SER A 90 -12.24 -3.54 17.11
N VAL A 91 -12.16 -2.81 18.23
CA VAL A 91 -13.33 -2.16 18.86
C VAL A 91 -13.99 -1.18 17.90
N MET A 92 -13.20 -0.36 17.19
CA MET A 92 -13.72 0.54 16.16
C MET A 92 -14.50 -0.22 15.07
N PHE A 93 -13.98 -1.36 14.60
CA PHE A 93 -14.64 -2.18 13.60
C PHE A 93 -15.97 -2.77 14.07
N ASP A 94 -16.05 -3.22 15.33
CA ASP A 94 -17.31 -3.71 15.90
C ASP A 94 -18.35 -2.60 15.99
N LYS A 95 -17.95 -1.37 16.37
CA LYS A 95 -18.84 -0.22 16.46
C LYS A 95 -19.41 0.23 15.12
N ILE A 96 -18.62 0.21 14.05
CA ILE A 96 -19.09 0.66 12.72
C ILE A 96 -19.85 -0.43 11.96
N ARG A 97 -19.60 -1.72 12.25
CA ARG A 97 -20.21 -2.87 11.54
C ARG A 97 -21.73 -2.77 11.36
N PRO A 98 -22.55 -2.44 12.38
CA PRO A 98 -24.01 -2.37 12.21
C PRO A 98 -24.48 -1.28 11.24
N LEU A 99 -23.64 -0.29 10.94
CA LEU A 99 -23.96 0.82 10.04
C LEU A 99 -23.59 0.52 8.57
N LEU A 100 -23.00 -0.64 8.30
CA LEU A 100 -22.48 -0.99 6.98
C LEU A 100 -23.49 -1.82 6.19
N ASN A 101 -23.55 -1.57 4.89
CA ASN A 101 -24.24 -2.47 3.97
C ASN A 101 -23.43 -3.77 3.74
N SER A 102 -24.03 -4.72 3.03
CA SER A 102 -23.44 -6.04 2.78
C SER A 102 -22.10 -5.99 2.03
N LYS A 103 -21.95 -5.07 1.07
CA LYS A 103 -20.70 -4.88 0.30
C LYS A 103 -19.59 -4.34 1.20
N GLN A 104 -19.90 -3.35 2.04
CA GLN A 104 -18.97 -2.73 2.98
C GLN A 104 -18.57 -3.70 4.10
N THR A 105 -19.50 -4.50 4.61
CA THR A 105 -19.23 -5.52 5.62
C THR A 105 -18.22 -6.56 5.11
N LYS A 106 -18.38 -7.02 3.85
CA LYS A 106 -17.39 -7.92 3.21
C LYS A 106 -16.00 -7.27 3.07
N GLN A 107 -15.93 -5.95 2.86
CA GLN A 107 -14.65 -5.24 2.86
C GLN A 107 -14.05 -5.15 4.26
N LEU A 108 -14.86 -4.89 5.28
CA LEU A 108 -14.44 -4.87 6.69
C LEU A 108 -13.85 -6.23 7.12
N ASP A 109 -14.47 -7.35 6.73
CA ASP A 109 -13.97 -8.69 7.04
C ASP A 109 -12.62 -8.99 6.35
N ARG A 110 -12.44 -8.51 5.11
CA ARG A 110 -11.14 -8.56 4.41
C ARG A 110 -10.07 -7.71 5.12
N MET A 111 -10.47 -6.59 5.72
CA MET A 111 -9.55 -5.76 6.51
C MET A 111 -9.16 -6.46 7.82
N ARG A 112 -10.12 -7.07 8.55
CA ARG A 112 -9.85 -7.86 9.76
C ARG A 112 -8.92 -9.05 9.52
N SER A 113 -9.18 -9.83 8.48
CA SER A 113 -8.35 -11.01 8.14
C SER A 113 -6.90 -10.66 7.79
N ARG A 114 -6.66 -9.49 7.20
CA ARG A 114 -5.29 -9.00 6.96
C ARG A 114 -4.59 -8.58 8.25
N MET A 115 -5.35 -8.09 9.23
CA MET A 115 -4.85 -7.68 10.54
C MET A 115 -4.45 -8.89 11.40
N SER A 116 -5.27 -9.95 11.42
CA SER A 116 -4.98 -11.16 12.21
C SER A 116 -3.80 -11.98 11.66
N LYS A 117 -3.60 -12.01 10.33
CA LYS A 117 -2.44 -12.69 9.70
C LYS A 117 -1.08 -12.14 10.13
N HIS A 118 -1.05 -10.95 10.71
CA HIS A 118 0.18 -10.34 11.21
C HIS A 118 0.42 -10.64 12.70
N HIS A 119 -0.48 -11.36 13.37
CA HIS A 119 -0.43 -11.68 14.80
C HIS A 119 0.07 -13.10 15.10
N LYS A 120 0.36 -13.91 14.07
CA LYS A 120 1.18 -15.12 14.14
C LYS A 120 2.60 -14.80 13.69
#